data_AF-A0A7R9WYJ7-F1
#
_entry.id   AF-A0A7R9WYJ7-F1
#
_cell.length_a   1.000
_cell.length_b   1.000
_cell.length_c   1.000
_cell.angle_alpha   90.00
_cell.angle_beta   90.00
_cell.angle_gamma   90.00
#
_symmetry.space_group_name_H-M   'P 1'
#
loop_
_entity.id
_entity.type
_entity.pdbx_description
1 polymer ?
#
loop_
_entity_poly.entity_id
_entity_poly.type
_entity_poly.pdbx_seq_one_letter_code
_entity_poly.pdbx_strand_id
1 'polypeptide(L)'
;KKFFFESLQKEVMDLQRENAALKGIVRDKLKGEDGQRILDECDAAERMPPAVLEACGEQARDMAQQDFNLVRSIQGSQHSFVITDPSLQDNPIVFASDDFLTITGYSRDDVLGRNCRFLQ
;
A
#
# COMPACT_ATOMS: atom_id res chain seq x y z
N LYS A 1 6.51 9.14 9.71
CA LYS A 1 5.44 8.17 9.40
C LYS A 1 5.43 7.72 7.93
N LYS A 2 5.55 8.62 6.95
CA LYS A 2 5.72 8.29 5.51
C LYS A 2 6.83 7.26 5.21
N PHE A 3 8.05 7.52 5.69
CA PHE A 3 9.19 6.60 5.52
C PHE A 3 9.02 5.23 6.19
N PHE A 4 8.28 5.16 7.30
CA PHE A 4 8.01 3.91 7.99
C PHE A 4 7.04 3.04 7.19
N PHE A 5 6.00 3.65 6.62
CA PHE A 5 5.04 2.95 5.78
C PHE A 5 5.65 2.48 4.45
N GLU A 6 6.46 3.32 3.81
CA GLU A 6 7.20 2.96 2.59
C GLU A 6 8.21 1.83 2.83
N SER A 7 8.92 1.85 3.97
CA SER A 7 9.85 0.77 4.34
C SER A 7 9.12 -0.53 4.63
N LEU A 8 8.01 -0.46 5.38
CA LEU A 8 7.20 -1.62 5.69
C LEU A 8 6.56 -2.22 4.42
N GLN A 9 6.09 -1.38 3.51
CA GLN A 9 5.52 -1.81 2.24
C GLN A 9 6.57 -2.51 1.36
N LYS A 10 7.78 -1.97 1.31
CA LYS A 10 8.91 -2.59 0.61
C LYS A 10 9.25 -3.95 1.21
N GLU A 11 9.35 -4.02 2.54
CA GLU A 11 9.69 -5.24 3.28
C GLU A 11 8.63 -6.33 3.09
N VAL A 12 7.34 -5.96 3.10
CA VAL A 12 6.23 -6.89 2.82
C VAL A 12 6.29 -7.42 1.38
N MET A 13 6.58 -6.56 0.39
CA MET A 13 6.70 -7.00 -1.01
C MET A 13 7.89 -7.93 -1.24
N ASP A 14 9.03 -7.63 -0.62
CA ASP A 14 10.24 -8.47 -0.71
C ASP A 14 9.98 -9.84 -0.07
N LEU A 15 9.35 -9.88 1.11
CA LEU A 15 8.94 -11.12 1.77
C LEU A 15 7.92 -11.91 0.95
N GLN A 16 6.97 -11.25 0.29
CA GLN A 16 5.99 -11.93 -0.57
C GLN A 16 6.66 -12.56 -1.80
N ARG A 17 7.62 -11.86 -2.41
CA ARG A 17 8.41 -12.39 -3.53
C ARG A 17 9.25 -13.59 -3.10
N GLU A 18 9.90 -13.51 -1.95
CA GLU A 18 10.71 -14.60 -1.41
C GLU A 18 9.86 -15.83 -1.06
N ASN A 19 8.72 -15.63 -0.40
CA ASN A 19 7.76 -16.71 -0.14
C ASN A 19 7.25 -17.37 -1.42
N ALA A 20 6.98 -16.60 -2.48
CA ALA A 20 6.57 -17.17 -3.77
C ALA A 20 7.68 -18.03 -4.40
N ALA A 21 8.93 -17.57 -4.32
CA ALA A 21 10.09 -18.32 -4.81
C ALA A 21 10.29 -19.62 -4.01
N LEU A 22 10.22 -19.55 -2.68
CA LEU A 22 10.33 -20.71 -1.79
C LEU A 22 9.21 -21.73 -2.05
N LYS A 23 7.96 -21.27 -2.18
CA LYS A 23 6.82 -22.15 -2.54
C LYS A 23 7.05 -22.82 -3.90
N GLY A 24 7.63 -22.11 -4.88
CA GLY A 24 8.02 -22.68 -6.17
C GLY A 24 9.08 -23.77 -6.05
N ILE A 25 10.11 -23.54 -5.24
CA ILE A 25 11.16 -24.52 -4.95
C ILE A 25 10.59 -25.76 -4.28
N VAL A 26 9.68 -25.60 -3.31
CA VAL A 26 9.01 -26.73 -2.64
C VAL A 26 8.21 -27.54 -3.66
N ARG A 27 7.43 -26.90 -4.55
CA ARG A 27 6.68 -27.61 -5.60
C ARG A 27 7.58 -28.38 -6.58
N ASP A 28 8.75 -27.83 -6.91
CA ASP A 28 9.66 -28.45 -7.88
C ASP A 28 10.52 -29.57 -7.27
N LYS A 29 11.01 -29.35 -6.04
CA LYS A 29 11.98 -30.23 -5.37
C LYS A 29 11.34 -31.27 -4.47
N LEU A 30 10.18 -31.00 -3.89
CA LEU A 30 9.47 -31.87 -2.97
C LEU A 30 8.13 -32.29 -3.60
N LYS A 31 8.19 -33.31 -4.45
CA LYS A 31 7.00 -33.93 -5.06
C LYS A 31 6.50 -35.05 -4.16
N GLY A 32 5.30 -34.89 -3.61
CA GLY A 32 4.68 -35.87 -2.69
C GLY A 32 3.82 -35.20 -1.63
N GLU A 33 3.25 -36.00 -0.73
CA GLU A 33 2.38 -35.52 0.37
C GLU A 33 3.12 -34.58 1.32
N ASP A 34 4.41 -34.79 1.55
CA ASP A 34 5.23 -33.92 2.43
C ASP A 34 5.39 -32.50 1.86
N GLY A 35 5.59 -32.37 0.54
CA GLY A 35 5.67 -31.07 -0.12
C GLY A 35 4.35 -30.34 -0.10
N GLN A 36 3.25 -31.06 -0.33
CA GLN A 36 1.90 -30.51 -0.27
C GLN A 36 1.54 -30.05 1.15
N ARG A 37 1.87 -30.86 2.16
CA ARG A 37 1.66 -30.52 3.57
C ARG A 37 2.38 -29.24 4.00
N ILE A 38 3.63 -29.06 3.56
CA ILE A 38 4.39 -27.82 3.84
C ILE A 38 3.71 -26.62 3.19
N LEU A 39 3.24 -26.76 1.95
CA LEU A 39 2.54 -25.68 1.24
C LEU A 39 1.22 -25.32 1.95
N ASP A 40 0.45 -26.32 2.36
CA ASP A 40 -0.83 -26.16 3.08
C ASP A 40 -0.63 -25.53 4.48
N GLU A 41 0.47 -25.87 5.16
CA GLU A 41 0.83 -25.25 6.46
C GLU A 41 1.26 -23.78 6.29
N CYS A 42 1.88 -23.43 5.15
CA CYS A 42 2.36 -22.08 4.83
C CYS A 42 1.31 -21.16 4.18
N ASP A 43 0.13 -21.66 3.81
CA ASP A 43 -1.01 -20.83 3.34
C ASP A 43 -1.83 -20.27 4.50
N ALA A 44 -1.16 -19.47 5.35
CA ALA A 44 -1.79 -18.74 6.45
C ALA A 44 -2.88 -17.74 5.98
N ALA A 45 -2.95 -17.41 4.69
CA ALA A 45 -4.00 -16.58 4.10
C ALA A 45 -5.40 -17.23 4.19
N GLU A 46 -5.47 -18.56 4.22
CA GLU A 46 -6.74 -19.31 4.35
C GLU A 46 -7.06 -19.70 5.81
N ARG A 47 -6.10 -19.52 6.74
CA ARG A 47 -6.24 -19.83 8.18
C ARG A 47 -6.65 -18.64 9.06
N MET A 48 -7.00 -17.50 8.46
CA MET A 48 -7.51 -16.38 9.24
C MET A 48 -8.87 -16.75 9.86
N PRO A 49 -9.11 -16.47 11.16
CA PRO A 49 -10.41 -16.71 11.78
C PRO A 49 -11.51 -16.00 10.98
N PRO A 50 -12.73 -16.57 10.87
CA PRO A 50 -13.84 -15.94 10.17
C PRO A 50 -14.08 -14.49 10.62
N ALA A 51 -13.89 -14.20 11.91
CA ALA A 51 -13.98 -12.85 12.47
C ALA A 51 -12.94 -11.85 11.90
N VAL A 52 -11.77 -12.32 11.47
CA VAL A 52 -10.73 -11.50 10.81
C VAL A 52 -11.03 -11.33 9.32
N LEU A 53 -11.56 -12.37 8.66
CA LEU A 53 -12.08 -12.27 7.28
C LEU A 53 -13.31 -11.33 7.19
N GLU A 54 -14.15 -11.32 8.21
CA GLU A 54 -15.35 -10.47 8.33
C GLU A 54 -14.98 -9.02 8.71
N ALA A 55 -14.03 -8.83 9.64
CA ALA A 55 -13.48 -7.50 9.97
C ALA A 55 -12.65 -6.90 8.82
N CYS A 56 -11.99 -7.74 8.02
CA CYS A 56 -11.30 -7.38 6.78
C CYS A 56 -12.16 -7.68 5.54
N GLY A 57 -13.50 -7.59 5.65
CA GLY A 57 -14.48 -8.01 4.65
C GLY A 57 -14.10 -7.72 3.20
N GLU A 58 -14.71 -8.42 2.25
CA GLU A 58 -14.47 -8.22 0.81
C GLU A 58 -14.43 -6.74 0.39
N GLN A 59 -15.15 -5.86 1.10
CA GLN A 59 -15.10 -4.40 0.99
C GLN A 59 -13.77 -3.74 1.40
N ALA A 60 -13.05 -4.24 2.40
CA ALA A 60 -11.71 -3.77 2.76
C ALA A 60 -10.65 -4.27 1.78
N ARG A 61 -10.82 -5.48 1.22
CA ARG A 61 -9.99 -5.93 0.09
C ARG A 61 -10.28 -5.08 -1.15
N ASP A 62 -11.54 -4.84 -1.49
CA ASP A 62 -11.92 -3.99 -2.63
C ASP A 62 -11.54 -2.52 -2.45
N MET A 63 -11.75 -1.92 -1.27
CA MET A 63 -11.28 -0.54 -0.99
C MET A 63 -9.76 -0.48 -1.01
N ALA A 64 -9.05 -1.40 -0.36
CA ALA A 64 -7.59 -1.40 -0.40
C ALA A 64 -7.06 -1.67 -1.81
N GLN A 65 -7.74 -2.50 -2.60
CA GLN A 65 -7.40 -2.78 -4.00
C GLN A 65 -7.70 -1.57 -4.90
N GLN A 66 -8.82 -0.86 -4.67
CA GLN A 66 -9.18 0.38 -5.36
C GLN A 66 -8.22 1.51 -5.00
N ASP A 67 -7.92 1.70 -3.72
CA ASP A 67 -6.93 2.66 -3.23
C ASP A 67 -5.54 2.33 -3.80
N PHE A 68 -5.16 1.04 -3.81
CA PHE A 68 -3.90 0.59 -4.39
C PHE A 68 -3.83 0.80 -5.91
N ASN A 69 -4.91 0.53 -6.63
CA ASN A 69 -5.00 0.76 -8.07
C ASN A 69 -5.04 2.26 -8.41
N LEU A 70 -5.68 3.08 -7.56
CA LEU A 70 -5.70 4.53 -7.66
C LEU A 70 -4.30 5.10 -7.44
N VAL A 71 -3.63 4.70 -6.36
CA VAL A 71 -2.24 5.07 -6.07
C VAL A 71 -1.33 4.65 -7.22
N ARG A 72 -1.46 3.42 -7.74
CA ARG A 72 -0.69 2.93 -8.88
C ARG A 72 -0.96 3.70 -10.17
N SER A 73 -2.21 4.07 -10.45
CA SER A 73 -2.58 4.84 -11.64
C SER A 73 -2.11 6.30 -11.54
N ILE A 74 -2.19 6.89 -10.35
CA ILE A 74 -1.64 8.23 -10.07
C ILE A 74 -0.11 8.21 -10.17
N GLN A 75 0.56 7.17 -9.66
CA GLN A 75 2.01 7.02 -9.76
C GLN A 75 2.50 6.82 -11.20
N GLY A 76 1.71 6.17 -12.05
CA GLY A 76 2.04 5.97 -13.47
C GLY A 76 1.80 7.18 -14.35
N SER A 77 1.04 8.17 -13.87
CA SER A 77 0.70 9.37 -14.63
C SER A 77 1.48 10.58 -14.11
N GLN A 78 2.04 11.36 -15.03
CA GLN A 78 2.71 12.65 -14.77
C GLN A 78 1.65 13.68 -14.36
N HIS A 79 1.11 13.56 -13.15
CA HIS A 79 0.02 14.39 -12.67
C HIS A 79 0.44 15.14 -11.39
N SER A 80 0.13 16.44 -11.39
CA SER A 80 0.22 17.29 -10.22
C SER A 80 -0.94 16.98 -9.27
N PHE A 81 -0.66 16.51 -8.05
CA PHE A 81 -1.66 16.16 -7.05
C PHE A 81 -1.20 16.41 -5.62
N VAL A 82 -2.17 16.54 -4.72
CA VAL A 82 -1.96 16.65 -3.27
C VAL A 82 -2.91 15.70 -2.55
N ILE A 83 -2.51 15.22 -1.37
CA ILE A 83 -3.35 14.43 -0.46
C ILE A 83 -3.57 15.25 0.80
N THR A 84 -4.82 15.35 1.23
CA THR A 84 -5.25 16.06 2.44
C THR A 84 -5.85 15.09 3.46
N ASP A 85 -5.79 15.47 4.74
CA ASP A 85 -6.42 14.69 5.82
C ASP A 85 -7.61 15.44 6.42
N PRO A 86 -8.85 15.06 6.09
CA PRO A 86 -10.05 15.73 6.60
C PRO A 86 -10.32 15.43 8.08
N SER A 87 -9.64 14.45 8.69
CA SER A 87 -9.75 14.14 10.11
C SER A 87 -9.01 15.17 10.98
N LEU A 88 -8.14 15.97 10.38
CA LEU A 88 -7.41 17.04 11.04
C LEU A 88 -8.13 18.39 10.86
N GLN A 89 -7.95 19.28 11.84
CA GLN A 89 -8.51 20.62 11.79
C GLN A 89 -8.02 21.34 10.53
N ASP A 90 -8.97 21.91 9.79
CA ASP A 90 -8.73 22.68 8.56
C ASP A 90 -8.30 21.87 7.34
N ASN A 91 -8.44 20.53 7.34
CA ASN A 91 -8.14 19.67 6.20
C ASN A 91 -6.75 19.96 5.55
N PRO A 92 -5.66 19.84 6.33
CA PRO A 92 -4.33 20.18 5.88
C PRO A 92 -3.82 19.21 4.81
N ILE A 93 -2.95 19.70 3.94
CA ILE A 93 -2.19 18.88 3.00
C ILE A 93 -1.17 18.05 3.78
N VAL A 94 -1.27 16.72 3.65
CA VAL A 94 -0.35 15.76 4.26
C VAL A 94 0.68 15.23 3.26
N PHE A 95 0.45 15.42 1.96
CA PHE A 95 1.39 15.08 0.89
C PHE A 95 1.17 15.97 -0.34
N ALA A 96 2.27 16.35 -1.00
CA ALA A 96 2.28 17.03 -2.29
C ALA A 96 3.28 16.37 -3.25
N SER A 97 2.84 16.14 -4.50
CA SER A 97 3.71 15.61 -5.55
C SER A 97 4.78 16.62 -5.97
N ASP A 98 5.91 16.15 -6.51
CA ASP A 98 6.99 17.05 -6.95
C ASP A 98 6.55 17.93 -8.14
N ASP A 99 5.68 17.42 -9.00
CA ASP A 99 5.06 18.20 -10.09
C ASP A 99 4.21 19.36 -9.55
N PHE A 100 3.48 19.15 -8.45
CA PHE A 100 2.73 20.21 -7.81
C PHE A 100 3.63 21.32 -7.27
N LEU A 101 4.74 20.96 -6.61
CA LEU A 101 5.71 21.93 -6.11
C LEU A 101 6.37 22.69 -7.26
N THR A 102 6.67 22.00 -8.36
CA THR A 102 7.28 22.59 -9.55
C THR A 102 6.34 23.58 -10.25
N ILE A 103 5.06 23.22 -10.42
CA ILE A 103 4.07 24.06 -11.12
C ILE A 103 3.70 25.29 -10.27
N THR A 104 3.54 25.10 -8.96
CA THR A 104 3.08 26.17 -8.07
C THR A 104 4.22 27.04 -7.55
N GLY A 105 5.47 26.56 -7.60
CA GLY A 105 6.66 27.26 -7.12
C GLY A 105 6.81 27.27 -5.59
N TYR A 106 5.90 26.64 -4.85
CA TYR A 106 5.99 26.56 -3.39
C TYR A 106 6.95 25.45 -2.96
N SER A 107 7.65 25.71 -1.85
CA SER A 107 8.45 24.67 -1.21
C SER A 107 7.54 23.67 -0.49
N ARG A 108 8.05 22.46 -0.28
CA ARG A 108 7.31 21.42 0.46
C ARG A 108 6.94 21.88 1.88
N ASP A 109 7.78 22.66 2.52
CA ASP A 109 7.56 23.19 3.87
C ASP A 109 6.46 24.26 3.91
N ASP A 110 6.29 25.02 2.82
CA ASP A 110 5.23 26.03 2.71
C ASP A 110 3.85 25.44 2.45
N VAL A 111 3.79 24.18 2.01
CA VAL A 111 2.57 23.48 1.56
C VAL A 111 2.06 22.51 2.62
N LEU A 112 2.95 21.71 3.22
CA LEU A 112 2.55 20.68 4.19
C LEU A 112 1.95 21.29 5.45
N GLY A 113 0.86 20.70 5.94
CA GLY A 113 0.18 21.16 7.15
C GLY A 113 -0.76 22.35 6.93
N ARG A 114 -0.87 22.88 5.70
CA ARG A 114 -1.78 23.98 5.37
C ARG A 114 -2.94 23.50 4.51
N ASN A 115 -4.08 24.18 4.63
CA ASN A 115 -5.18 23.97 3.72
C ASN A 115 -4.84 24.51 2.32
N CYS A 116 -5.19 23.77 1.27
CA CYS A 116 -4.90 24.09 -0.14
C CYS A 116 -5.47 25.44 -0.64
N ARG A 117 -6.36 26.09 0.13
CA ARG A 117 -6.91 27.43 -0.21
C ARG A 117 -5.88 28.56 -0.30
N PHE A 118 -4.63 28.35 0.14
CA PHE A 118 -3.58 29.37 -0.01
C PHE A 118 -3.21 29.65 -1.49
N LEU A 119 -3.68 28.82 -2.42
CA LEU A 119 -3.50 28.99 -3.87
C LEU A 119 -4.57 29.88 -4.55
N GLN A 120 -5.58 30.35 -3.80
CA GLN A 120 -6.64 31.23 -4.32
C GLN A 120 -6.18 32.65 -4.60
#